data_AF-A0A7S0M2U7-F1
#
_entry.id   AF-A0A7S0M2U7-F1
#
_cell.length_a   1.000
_cell.length_b   1.000
_cell.length_c   1.000
_cell.angle_alpha   90.00
_cell.angle_beta   90.00
_cell.angle_gamma   90.00
#
_symmetry.space_group_name_H-M   'P 1'
#
loop_
_entity.id
_entity.type
_entity.pdbx_description
1 polymer ?
#
loop_
_entity_poly.entity_id
_entity_poly.type
_entity_poly.pdbx_seq_one_letter_code
_entity_poly.pdbx_strand_id
1 'polypeptide(L)'
;AGFVRDREAKADAGLILSAFDEMMVARVVPFVEAAYALERESIRQQTDCVQRAFKAQRDFLGYVSRCRCPAREELALLLRETSDALAEVEDCCDPGSGSRLHLTMVASGMPCLGWVSVPMNPSAYIGDMINSIPVYGDKIVAEFRGGGDGPLHAQFVASFRDMLRGLNEYVRTHHARGLAWNMAGDDLREVLRAEQAAMPTPSPP
;
A
#
# COMPACT_ATOMS: atom_id res chain seq x y z
N ALA A 1 -32.65 7.31 -16.09
CA ALA A 1 -32.07 6.58 -14.94
C ALA A 1 -30.60 6.19 -15.16
N GLY A 2 -30.20 5.70 -16.35
CA GLY A 2 -28.80 5.31 -16.64
C GLY A 2 -27.78 6.45 -16.53
N PHE A 3 -28.03 7.58 -17.17
CA PHE A 3 -27.09 8.72 -17.19
C PHE A 3 -26.77 9.33 -15.81
N VAL A 4 -27.70 9.25 -14.85
CA VAL A 4 -27.48 9.74 -13.47
C VAL A 4 -26.64 8.73 -12.67
N ARG A 5 -26.94 7.43 -12.81
CA ARG A 5 -26.15 6.36 -12.19
C ARG A 5 -24.70 6.31 -12.71
N ASP A 6 -24.50 6.56 -14.00
CA ASP A 6 -23.15 6.59 -14.59
C ASP A 6 -22.33 7.79 -14.09
N ARG A 7 -23.00 8.91 -13.76
CA ARG A 7 -22.34 10.08 -13.15
C ARG A 7 -22.00 9.85 -11.68
N GLU A 8 -22.89 9.23 -10.92
CA GLU A 8 -22.66 8.87 -9.51
C GLU A 8 -21.53 7.84 -9.38
N ALA A 9 -21.53 6.78 -10.20
CA ALA A 9 -20.48 5.76 -10.19
C ALA A 9 -19.09 6.34 -10.57
N LYS A 10 -19.03 7.28 -11.52
CA LYS A 10 -17.78 7.99 -11.87
C LYS A 10 -17.31 8.94 -10.78
N ALA A 11 -18.22 9.58 -10.05
CA ALA A 11 -17.88 10.43 -8.91
C ALA A 11 -17.32 9.61 -7.74
N ASP A 12 -17.92 8.46 -7.44
CA ASP A 12 -17.44 7.52 -6.41
C ASP A 12 -16.07 6.94 -6.75
N ALA A 13 -15.83 6.62 -8.03
CA ALA A 13 -14.54 6.14 -8.53
C ALA A 13 -13.40 7.17 -8.33
N GLY A 14 -13.66 8.45 -8.61
CA GLY A 14 -12.70 9.53 -8.37
C GLY A 14 -12.40 9.75 -6.88
N LEU A 15 -13.40 9.54 -6.03
CA LEU A 15 -13.28 9.68 -4.58
C LEU A 15 -12.35 8.62 -3.98
N ILE A 16 -12.43 7.36 -4.44
CA ILE A 16 -11.60 6.25 -3.96
C ILE A 16 -10.10 6.55 -4.17
N LEU A 17 -9.72 7.01 -5.37
CA LEU A 17 -8.33 7.34 -5.67
C LEU A 17 -7.84 8.57 -4.90
N SER A 18 -8.63 9.64 -4.84
CA SER A 18 -8.25 10.84 -4.08
C SER A 18 -8.05 10.52 -2.60
N ALA A 19 -8.96 9.73 -2.01
CA ALA A 19 -8.84 9.31 -0.61
C ALA A 19 -7.60 8.45 -0.35
N PHE A 20 -7.21 7.59 -1.31
CA PHE A 20 -5.97 6.82 -1.19
C PHE A 20 -4.74 7.72 -1.31
N ASP A 21 -4.72 8.66 -2.26
CA ASP A 21 -3.62 9.62 -2.45
C ASP A 21 -3.47 10.51 -1.18
N GLU A 22 -4.57 10.98 -0.61
CA GLU A 22 -4.60 11.72 0.67
C GLU A 22 -4.05 10.88 1.83
N MET A 23 -4.45 9.60 1.93
CA MET A 23 -3.94 8.67 2.94
C MET A 23 -2.43 8.44 2.78
N MET A 24 -1.94 8.28 1.55
CA MET A 24 -0.51 8.15 1.27
C MET A 24 0.26 9.38 1.75
N VAL A 25 -0.19 10.59 1.41
CA VAL A 25 0.44 11.83 1.85
C VAL A 25 0.40 11.98 3.37
N ALA A 26 -0.73 11.67 3.99
CA ALA A 26 -0.91 11.86 5.42
C ALA A 26 -0.20 10.82 6.30
N ARG A 27 0.05 9.60 5.78
CA ARG A 27 0.44 8.45 6.61
C ARG A 27 1.63 7.65 6.08
N VAL A 28 1.75 7.48 4.76
CA VAL A 28 2.88 6.77 4.15
C VAL A 28 4.11 7.68 4.10
N VAL A 29 3.96 8.93 3.66
CA VAL A 29 5.08 9.89 3.59
C VAL A 29 5.73 10.12 4.97
N PRO A 30 4.99 10.37 6.06
CA PRO A 30 5.61 10.51 7.39
C PRO A 30 6.34 9.26 7.87
N PHE A 31 5.88 8.06 7.52
CA PHE A 31 6.62 6.83 7.81
C PHE A 31 7.95 6.78 7.06
N VAL A 32 7.95 7.10 5.77
CA VAL A 32 9.18 7.15 4.95
C VAL A 32 10.18 8.14 5.52
N GLU A 33 9.72 9.35 5.87
CA GLU A 33 10.56 10.38 6.47
C GLU A 33 11.16 9.91 7.80
N ALA A 34 10.36 9.29 8.67
CA ALA A 34 10.83 8.73 9.94
C ALA A 34 11.84 7.58 9.75
N ALA A 35 11.62 6.73 8.73
CA ALA A 35 12.52 5.64 8.40
C ALA A 35 13.88 6.12 7.87
N TYR A 36 13.87 7.13 6.99
CA TYR A 36 15.09 7.73 6.48
C TYR A 36 15.86 8.52 7.54
N ALA A 37 15.17 9.14 8.49
CA ALA A 37 15.79 9.87 9.59
C ALA A 37 16.61 8.98 10.53
N LEU A 38 16.42 7.65 10.50
CA LEU A 38 17.27 6.70 11.23
C LEU A 38 18.67 6.55 10.61
N GLU A 39 18.88 7.03 9.38
CA GLU A 39 20.17 6.99 8.66
C GLU A 39 20.79 5.58 8.57
N ARG A 40 19.94 4.55 8.50
CA ARG A 40 20.34 3.13 8.39
C ARG A 40 20.01 2.61 6.99
N GLU A 41 21.05 2.19 6.27
CA GLU A 41 20.93 1.78 4.86
C GLU A 41 19.95 0.62 4.65
N SER A 42 19.98 -0.41 5.50
CA SER A 42 19.05 -1.53 5.40
C SER A 42 17.59 -1.12 5.60
N ILE A 43 17.34 -0.13 6.48
CA ILE A 43 15.99 0.42 6.68
C ILE A 43 15.57 1.26 5.46
N ARG A 44 16.47 2.05 4.89
CA ARG A 44 16.22 2.82 3.65
C ARG A 44 15.82 1.88 2.50
N GLN A 45 16.60 0.83 2.25
CA GLN A 45 16.32 -0.15 1.18
C GLN A 45 14.95 -0.79 1.32
N GLN A 46 14.60 -1.24 2.53
CA GLN A 46 13.27 -1.82 2.77
C GLN A 46 12.16 -0.77 2.62
N THR A 47 12.40 0.46 3.04
CA THR A 47 11.43 1.57 2.91
C THR A 47 11.14 1.92 1.46
N ASP A 48 12.15 1.87 0.59
CA ASP A 48 11.98 2.09 -0.85
C ASP A 48 11.05 1.02 -1.46
N CYS A 49 11.17 -0.23 -1.00
CA CYS A 49 10.27 -1.32 -1.38
C CYS A 49 8.84 -1.09 -0.88
N VAL A 50 8.68 -0.58 0.36
CA VAL A 50 7.37 -0.19 0.90
C VAL A 50 6.71 0.90 0.06
N GLN A 51 7.44 1.95 -0.32
CA GLN A 51 6.92 3.02 -1.16
C GLN A 51 6.45 2.50 -2.52
N ARG A 52 7.27 1.64 -3.14
CA ARG A 52 6.93 0.99 -4.41
C ARG A 52 5.69 0.13 -4.29
N ALA A 53 5.53 -0.62 -3.18
CA ALA A 53 4.33 -1.42 -2.93
C ALA A 53 3.06 -0.56 -2.83
N PHE A 54 3.10 0.56 -2.09
CA PHE A 54 1.97 1.49 -2.00
C PHE A 54 1.67 2.18 -3.35
N LYS A 55 2.70 2.54 -4.11
CA LYS A 55 2.52 3.11 -5.46
C LYS A 55 1.90 2.08 -6.42
N ALA A 56 2.38 0.85 -6.42
CA ALA A 56 1.80 -0.24 -7.21
C ALA A 56 0.33 -0.49 -6.82
N GLN A 57 0.03 -0.45 -5.52
CA GLN A 57 -1.34 -0.56 -5.03
C GLN A 57 -2.24 0.59 -5.49
N ARG A 58 -1.71 1.82 -5.52
CA ARG A 58 -2.41 2.99 -6.05
C ARG A 58 -2.71 2.82 -7.54
N ASP A 59 -1.71 2.40 -8.31
CA ASP A 59 -1.85 2.17 -9.76
C ASP A 59 -2.89 1.06 -10.03
N PHE A 60 -2.89 -0.01 -9.22
CA PHE A 60 -3.94 -1.04 -9.23
C PHE A 60 -5.33 -0.48 -8.95
N LEU A 61 -5.49 0.34 -7.91
CA LEU A 61 -6.77 0.99 -7.58
C LEU A 61 -7.24 1.93 -8.72
N GLY A 62 -6.31 2.41 -9.55
CA GLY A 62 -6.60 3.15 -10.77
C GLY A 62 -7.39 2.33 -11.78
N TYR A 63 -7.07 1.04 -11.93
CA TYR A 63 -7.87 0.14 -12.75
C TYR A 63 -9.19 -0.21 -12.07
N VAL A 64 -9.20 -0.42 -10.75
CA VAL A 64 -10.42 -0.75 -9.99
C VAL A 64 -11.50 0.32 -10.12
N SER A 65 -11.10 1.60 -10.16
CA SER A 65 -12.02 2.72 -10.27
C SER A 65 -12.62 2.90 -11.68
N ARG A 66 -11.93 2.44 -12.72
CA ARG A 66 -12.34 2.62 -14.13
C ARG A 66 -12.88 1.36 -14.79
N CYS A 67 -12.48 0.19 -14.32
CA CYS A 67 -12.79 -1.09 -14.96
C CYS A 67 -13.83 -1.87 -14.16
N ARG A 68 -14.59 -2.71 -14.86
CA ARG A 68 -15.27 -3.84 -14.21
C ARG A 68 -14.25 -4.88 -13.74
N CYS A 69 -14.64 -5.74 -12.79
CA CYS A 69 -13.78 -6.83 -12.30
C CYS A 69 -13.32 -7.71 -13.48
N PRO A 70 -12.00 -7.83 -13.73
CA PRO A 70 -11.46 -8.58 -14.85
C PRO A 70 -11.44 -10.08 -14.57
N ALA A 71 -11.02 -10.88 -15.56
CA ALA A 71 -10.81 -12.31 -15.36
C ALA A 71 -9.68 -12.55 -14.33
N ARG A 72 -9.68 -13.74 -13.70
CA ARG A 72 -8.73 -14.07 -12.63
C ARG A 72 -7.27 -13.93 -13.07
N GLU A 73 -6.96 -14.34 -14.29
CA GLU A 73 -5.61 -14.30 -14.86
C GLU A 73 -5.15 -12.86 -15.07
N GLU A 74 -6.06 -11.99 -15.51
CA GLU A 74 -5.80 -10.56 -15.70
C GLU A 74 -5.64 -9.84 -14.37
N LEU A 75 -6.45 -10.20 -13.37
CA LEU A 75 -6.33 -9.68 -12.02
C LEU A 75 -4.96 -10.02 -11.41
N ALA A 76 -4.48 -11.26 -11.62
CA ALA A 76 -3.16 -11.68 -11.14
C ALA A 76 -2.03 -10.85 -11.78
N LEU A 77 -2.16 -10.50 -13.07
CA LEU A 77 -1.19 -9.63 -13.74
C LEU A 77 -1.19 -8.21 -13.17
N LEU A 78 -2.36 -7.65 -12.86
CA LEU A 78 -2.46 -6.31 -12.27
C LEU A 78 -1.88 -6.24 -10.85
N LEU A 79 -1.92 -7.34 -10.10
CA LEU A 79 -1.42 -7.41 -8.73
C LEU A 79 0.08 -7.74 -8.65
N ARG A 80 0.70 -8.16 -9.75
CA ARG A 80 2.09 -8.65 -9.76
C ARG A 80 3.07 -7.64 -9.17
N GLU A 81 2.97 -6.37 -9.58
CA GLU A 81 3.89 -5.33 -9.08
C GLU A 81 3.77 -5.11 -7.57
N THR A 82 2.56 -5.22 -7.00
CA THR A 82 2.39 -5.21 -5.54
C THR A 82 3.00 -6.46 -4.91
N SER A 83 2.75 -7.65 -5.48
CA SER A 83 3.28 -8.90 -4.97
C SER A 83 4.81 -8.95 -4.98
N ASP A 84 5.44 -8.52 -6.06
CA ASP A 84 6.91 -8.46 -6.20
C ASP A 84 7.49 -7.46 -5.19
N ALA A 85 6.83 -6.31 -4.99
CA ALA A 85 7.27 -5.34 -3.99
C ALA A 85 7.18 -5.87 -2.55
N LEU A 86 6.14 -6.64 -2.22
CA LEU A 86 6.01 -7.28 -0.91
C LEU A 86 7.08 -8.37 -0.71
N ALA A 87 7.39 -9.15 -1.74
CA ALA A 87 8.48 -10.13 -1.68
C ALA A 87 9.83 -9.45 -1.42
N GLU A 88 10.13 -8.35 -2.10
CA GLU A 88 11.36 -7.60 -1.85
C GLU A 88 11.44 -7.00 -0.43
N VAL A 89 10.31 -6.58 0.16
CA VAL A 89 10.26 -6.16 1.58
C VAL A 89 10.68 -7.30 2.51
N GLU A 90 10.23 -8.53 2.22
CA GLU A 90 10.59 -9.72 2.98
C GLU A 90 12.07 -10.08 2.79
N ASP A 91 12.58 -10.02 1.56
CA ASP A 91 13.97 -10.31 1.21
C ASP A 91 14.96 -9.34 1.88
N CYS A 92 14.52 -8.12 2.20
CA CYS A 92 15.32 -7.15 2.96
C CYS A 92 15.58 -7.59 4.42
N CYS A 93 14.89 -8.62 4.94
CA CYS A 93 15.08 -9.10 6.30
C CYS A 93 16.37 -9.90 6.47
N ASP A 94 17.49 -9.20 6.66
CA ASP A 94 18.78 -9.83 7.00
C ASP A 94 18.88 -10.14 8.51
N PRO A 95 19.03 -11.42 8.92
CA PRO A 95 19.24 -11.80 10.32
C PRO A 95 20.53 -11.24 10.93
N GLY A 96 21.54 -10.91 10.12
CA GLY A 96 22.81 -10.31 10.56
C GLY A 96 22.76 -8.79 10.74
N SER A 97 21.68 -8.13 10.30
CA SER A 97 21.54 -6.68 10.35
C SER A 97 21.38 -6.16 11.78
N GLY A 98 22.10 -5.08 12.11
CA GLY A 98 21.87 -4.31 13.33
C GLY A 98 20.48 -3.64 13.40
N SER A 99 19.68 -3.73 12.33
CA SER A 99 18.30 -3.24 12.26
C SER A 99 17.27 -4.37 12.18
N ARG A 100 17.64 -5.62 12.47
CA ARG A 100 16.78 -6.80 12.33
C ARG A 100 15.36 -6.61 12.88
N LEU A 101 15.21 -6.08 14.10
CA LEU A 101 13.87 -5.87 14.68
C LEU A 101 13.01 -4.89 13.87
N HIS A 102 13.60 -3.85 13.28
CA HIS A 102 12.91 -2.89 12.44
C HIS A 102 12.44 -3.57 11.15
N LEU A 103 13.35 -4.29 10.51
CA LEU A 103 13.10 -4.96 9.25
C LEU A 103 12.01 -6.03 9.41
N THR A 104 12.07 -6.83 10.48
CA THR A 104 11.05 -7.84 10.79
C THR A 104 9.70 -7.21 11.11
N MET A 105 9.66 -6.08 11.84
CA MET A 105 8.42 -5.37 12.13
C MET A 105 7.72 -4.94 10.83
N VAL A 106 8.47 -4.33 9.92
CA VAL A 106 7.95 -3.88 8.62
C VAL A 106 7.46 -5.07 7.80
N ALA A 107 8.27 -6.12 7.66
CA ALA A 107 7.89 -7.32 6.93
C ALA A 107 6.65 -8.03 7.52
N SER A 108 6.45 -7.99 8.85
CA SER A 108 5.23 -8.54 9.46
C SER A 108 3.96 -7.70 9.21
N GLY A 109 4.13 -6.39 8.97
CA GLY A 109 3.01 -5.48 8.77
C GLY A 109 2.57 -5.34 7.32
N MET A 110 3.54 -5.36 6.38
CA MET A 110 3.32 -5.12 4.96
C MET A 110 2.38 -6.07 4.22
N PRO A 111 2.19 -7.36 4.63
CA PRO A 111 1.15 -8.21 4.08
C PRO A 111 -0.26 -7.59 4.13
N CYS A 112 -0.49 -6.53 4.93
CA CYS A 112 -1.73 -5.76 4.92
C CYS A 112 -2.19 -5.32 3.51
N LEU A 113 -1.28 -5.09 2.56
CA LEU A 113 -1.62 -4.73 1.17
C LEU A 113 -2.33 -5.87 0.41
N GLY A 114 -2.26 -7.11 0.92
CA GLY A 114 -3.02 -8.26 0.42
C GLY A 114 -4.54 -8.17 0.65
N TRP A 115 -5.04 -7.13 1.34
CA TRP A 115 -6.46 -6.93 1.64
C TRP A 115 -7.37 -6.97 0.40
N VAL A 116 -6.85 -6.60 -0.77
CA VAL A 116 -7.60 -6.60 -2.04
C VAL A 116 -8.05 -7.99 -2.48
N SER A 117 -7.39 -9.03 -1.99
CA SER A 117 -7.72 -10.43 -2.24
C SER A 117 -8.60 -11.02 -1.13
N VAL A 118 -9.02 -10.23 -0.14
CA VAL A 118 -9.85 -10.65 0.99
C VAL A 118 -11.33 -10.33 0.70
N PRO A 119 -12.17 -11.35 0.39
CA PRO A 119 -13.55 -11.13 -0.05
C PRO A 119 -14.48 -10.72 1.09
N MET A 120 -14.11 -10.94 2.36
CA MET A 120 -14.94 -10.60 3.51
C MET A 120 -14.09 -9.99 4.62
N ASN A 121 -14.47 -8.80 5.07
CA ASN A 121 -13.83 -8.07 6.17
C ASN A 121 -12.32 -7.77 5.98
N PRO A 122 -11.91 -7.12 4.87
CA PRO A 122 -10.51 -6.75 4.66
C PRO A 122 -9.93 -5.86 5.78
N SER A 123 -10.78 -5.08 6.46
CA SER A 123 -10.40 -4.28 7.63
C SER A 123 -9.93 -5.12 8.83
N ALA A 124 -10.56 -6.29 9.06
CA ALA A 124 -10.14 -7.20 10.13
C ALA A 124 -8.78 -7.81 9.82
N TYR A 125 -8.56 -8.22 8.57
CA TYR A 125 -7.27 -8.72 8.08
C TYR A 125 -6.13 -7.71 8.30
N ILE A 126 -6.35 -6.43 7.97
CA ILE A 126 -5.35 -5.37 8.23
C ILE A 126 -5.19 -5.16 9.74
N GLY A 127 -6.27 -5.29 10.52
CA GLY A 127 -6.25 -5.24 11.98
C GLY A 127 -5.29 -6.26 12.61
N ASP A 128 -5.25 -7.48 12.09
CA ASP A 128 -4.33 -8.52 12.56
C ASP A 128 -2.86 -8.12 12.32
N MET A 129 -2.55 -7.51 11.18
CA MET A 129 -1.21 -6.99 10.88
C MET A 129 -0.83 -5.84 11.82
N ILE A 130 -1.76 -4.92 12.10
CA ILE A 130 -1.55 -3.84 13.09
C ILE A 130 -1.27 -4.43 14.49
N ASN A 131 -1.99 -5.49 14.87
CA ASN A 131 -1.83 -6.16 16.16
C ASN A 131 -0.50 -6.91 16.29
N SER A 132 0.20 -7.19 15.18
CA SER A 132 1.55 -7.77 15.21
C SER A 132 2.64 -6.75 15.57
N ILE A 133 2.42 -5.46 15.28
CA ILE A 133 3.43 -4.40 15.42
C ILE A 133 4.03 -4.29 16.83
N PRO A 134 3.25 -4.32 17.94
CA PRO A 134 3.81 -4.23 19.28
C PRO A 134 4.86 -5.29 19.60
N VAL A 135 4.77 -6.50 19.01
CA VAL A 135 5.69 -7.62 19.28
C VAL A 135 7.15 -7.26 18.98
N TYR A 136 7.38 -6.43 17.97
CA TYR A 136 8.70 -5.94 17.59
C TYR A 136 8.90 -4.48 18.00
N GLY A 137 7.87 -3.64 17.85
CA GLY A 137 7.91 -2.22 18.17
C GLY A 137 8.27 -1.94 19.63
N ASP A 138 7.70 -2.70 20.57
CA ASP A 138 7.98 -2.50 22.00
C ASP A 138 9.43 -2.88 22.33
N LYS A 139 10.00 -3.86 21.62
CA LYS A 139 11.40 -4.27 21.75
C LYS A 139 12.34 -3.18 21.21
N ILE A 140 12.03 -2.61 20.03
CA ILE A 140 12.77 -1.48 19.45
C ILE A 140 12.78 -0.31 20.44
N VAL A 141 11.62 0.10 20.93
CA VAL A 141 11.51 1.23 21.87
C VAL A 141 12.24 0.96 23.18
N ALA A 142 12.27 -0.29 23.66
CA ALA A 142 13.02 -0.64 24.85
C ALA A 142 14.54 -0.64 24.62
N GLU A 143 15.01 -1.18 23.49
CA GLU A 143 16.42 -1.31 23.14
C GLU A 143 17.10 0.05 22.96
N PHE A 144 16.43 0.99 22.29
CA PHE A 144 16.97 2.33 22.00
C PHE A 144 16.60 3.38 23.05
N ARG A 145 16.00 2.97 24.18
CA ARG A 145 15.61 3.89 25.25
C ARG A 145 16.84 4.52 25.89
N GLY A 146 16.83 5.86 25.96
CA GLY A 146 17.92 6.63 26.59
C GLY A 146 19.15 6.83 25.68
N GLY A 147 19.15 6.26 24.47
CA GLY A 147 20.08 6.65 23.41
C GLY A 147 19.70 8.00 22.81
N GLY A 148 20.68 8.69 22.21
CA GLY A 148 20.46 10.00 21.58
C GLY A 148 19.50 9.94 20.38
N ASP A 149 19.43 8.80 19.70
CA ASP A 149 18.53 8.49 18.58
C ASP A 149 17.23 7.78 19.02
N GLY A 150 17.06 7.50 20.32
CA GLY A 150 15.89 6.80 20.86
C GLY A 150 14.53 7.38 20.43
N PRO A 151 14.34 8.72 20.40
CA PRO A 151 13.12 9.33 19.88
C PRO A 151 12.84 9.01 18.40
N LEU A 152 13.86 8.89 17.55
CA LEU A 152 13.71 8.56 16.13
C LEU A 152 13.22 7.12 15.96
N HIS A 153 13.77 6.19 16.74
CA HIS A 153 13.32 4.80 16.78
C HIS A 153 11.85 4.68 17.23
N ALA A 154 11.46 5.44 18.25
CA ALA A 154 10.06 5.50 18.70
C ALA A 154 9.13 6.10 17.63
N GLN A 155 9.58 7.16 16.93
CA GLN A 155 8.83 7.78 15.84
C GLN A 155 8.66 6.84 14.64
N PHE A 156 9.69 6.07 14.28
CA PHE A 156 9.61 5.04 13.25
C PHE A 156 8.54 3.99 13.56
N VAL A 157 8.53 3.45 14.80
CA VAL A 157 7.51 2.47 15.22
C VAL A 157 6.11 3.08 15.20
N ALA A 158 5.96 4.31 15.70
CA ALA A 158 4.67 4.99 15.76
C ALA A 158 4.12 5.30 14.36
N SER A 159 4.94 5.83 13.47
CA SER A 159 4.56 6.18 12.10
C SER A 159 4.24 4.94 11.26
N PHE A 160 4.96 3.82 11.42
CA PHE A 160 4.63 2.58 10.73
C PHE A 160 3.25 2.05 11.17
N ARG A 161 2.96 2.05 12.47
CA ARG A 161 1.64 1.67 12.99
C ARG A 161 0.54 2.58 12.46
N ASP A 162 0.80 3.88 12.39
CA ASP A 162 -0.13 4.89 11.90
C ASP A 162 -0.41 4.74 10.39
N MET A 163 0.61 4.40 9.61
CA MET A 163 0.47 4.03 8.20
C MET A 163 -0.50 2.88 7.99
N LEU A 164 -0.34 1.78 8.75
CA LEU A 164 -1.26 0.64 8.67
C LEU A 164 -2.69 0.99 9.11
N ARG A 165 -2.84 1.86 10.12
CA ARG A 165 -4.15 2.38 10.56
C ARG A 165 -4.81 3.23 9.49
N GLY A 166 -4.06 4.12 8.83
CA GLY A 166 -4.54 4.91 7.71
C GLY A 166 -5.08 4.03 6.57
N LEU A 167 -4.33 2.98 6.20
CA LEU A 167 -4.80 2.00 5.22
C LEU A 167 -6.10 1.32 5.69
N ASN A 168 -6.17 0.90 6.96
CA ASN A 168 -7.35 0.24 7.50
C ASN A 168 -8.59 1.16 7.48
N GLU A 169 -8.42 2.43 7.85
CA GLU A 169 -9.48 3.44 7.82
C GLU A 169 -9.99 3.70 6.39
N TYR A 170 -9.08 3.80 5.43
CA TYR A 170 -9.40 3.89 4.01
C TYR A 170 -10.22 2.68 3.55
N VAL A 171 -9.72 1.46 3.83
CA VAL A 171 -10.40 0.21 3.43
C VAL A 171 -11.77 0.08 4.09
N ARG A 172 -11.91 0.44 5.36
CA ARG A 172 -13.19 0.42 6.07
C ARG A 172 -14.20 1.39 5.47
N THR A 173 -13.75 2.54 4.96
CA THR A 173 -14.62 3.57 4.39
C THR A 173 -15.04 3.24 2.96
N HIS A 174 -14.10 2.78 2.12
CA HIS A 174 -14.31 2.64 0.67
C HIS A 174 -14.50 1.19 0.20
N HIS A 175 -14.06 0.21 1.00
CA HIS A 175 -13.99 -1.20 0.63
C HIS A 175 -14.44 -2.14 1.75
N ALA A 176 -15.45 -1.71 2.53
CA ALA A 176 -15.90 -2.43 3.74
C ALA A 176 -16.28 -3.90 3.50
N ARG A 177 -16.75 -4.23 2.28
CA ARG A 177 -17.20 -5.57 1.88
C ARG A 177 -16.26 -6.23 0.86
N GLY A 178 -14.98 -5.90 0.92
CA GLY A 178 -13.99 -6.31 -0.07
C GLY A 178 -13.79 -5.24 -1.13
N LEU A 179 -12.89 -5.53 -2.08
CA LEU A 179 -12.52 -4.63 -3.15
C LEU A 179 -13.75 -4.23 -3.99
N ALA A 180 -14.01 -2.93 -4.07
CA ALA A 180 -15.19 -2.37 -4.72
C ALA A 180 -14.85 -1.93 -6.15
N TRP A 181 -15.14 -2.81 -7.12
CA TRP A 181 -14.97 -2.51 -8.54
C TRP A 181 -16.06 -1.59 -9.08
N ASN A 182 -15.72 -0.82 -10.12
CA ASN A 182 -16.70 -0.04 -10.85
C ASN A 182 -17.60 -0.95 -11.71
N MET A 183 -18.85 -1.16 -11.28
CA MET A 183 -19.81 -1.99 -12.01
C MET A 183 -20.18 -1.44 -13.39
N ALA A 184 -20.05 -0.13 -13.60
CA ALA A 184 -20.24 0.55 -14.87
C ALA A 184 -18.91 0.85 -15.60
N GLY A 185 -17.82 0.20 -15.15
CA GLY A 185 -16.49 0.40 -15.70
C GLY A 185 -16.29 -0.30 -17.05
N ASP A 186 -15.28 0.17 -17.76
CA ASP A 186 -14.88 -0.35 -19.06
C ASP A 186 -14.24 -1.75 -18.93
N ASP A 187 -14.10 -2.45 -20.05
CA ASP A 187 -13.30 -3.67 -20.08
C ASP A 187 -11.82 -3.36 -19.86
N LEU A 188 -11.13 -4.13 -19.02
CA LEU A 188 -9.70 -3.92 -18.78
C LEU A 188 -8.88 -3.90 -20.08
N ARG A 189 -9.22 -4.75 -21.06
CA ARG A 189 -8.48 -4.81 -22.33
C ARG A 189 -8.69 -3.56 -23.17
N GLU A 190 -9.86 -2.96 -23.11
CA GLU A 190 -10.16 -1.71 -23.82
C GLU A 190 -9.38 -0.55 -23.21
N VAL A 191 -9.33 -0.51 -21.87
CA VAL A 191 -8.55 0.48 -21.11
C VAL A 191 -7.05 0.38 -21.42
N LEU A 192 -6.48 -0.83 -21.36
CA LEU A 192 -5.07 -1.06 -21.66
C LEU A 192 -4.73 -0.70 -23.12
N ARG A 193 -5.63 -1.00 -24.06
CA ARG A 193 -5.46 -0.62 -25.47
C ARG A 193 -5.45 0.90 -25.65
N ALA A 194 -6.36 1.61 -24.97
CA ALA A 194 -6.43 3.06 -25.02
C ALA A 194 -5.16 3.72 -24.44
N GLU A 195 -4.64 3.19 -23.33
CA GLU A 195 -3.38 3.67 -22.73
C GLU A 195 -2.18 3.47 -23.66
N GLN A 196 -2.06 2.29 -24.30
CA GLN A 196 -1.01 2.04 -25.29
C GLN A 196 -1.09 2.99 -26.49
N ALA A 197 -2.30 3.32 -26.95
CA ALA A 197 -2.51 4.27 -28.05
C ALA A 197 -2.21 5.73 -27.65
N ALA A 198 -2.27 6.05 -26.36
CA ALA A 198 -1.97 7.39 -25.83
C ALA A 198 -0.47 7.59 -25.51
N MET A 199 0.35 6.53 -25.50
CA MET A 199 1.79 6.68 -25.34
C MET A 199 2.39 7.40 -26.56
N PRO A 200 3.14 8.50 -26.38
CA PRO A 200 3.73 9.22 -27.49
C PRO A 200 4.69 8.30 -28.25
N THR A 201 4.56 8.27 -29.58
CA THR A 201 5.52 7.56 -30.43
C THR A 201 6.90 8.18 -30.24
N PRO A 202 7.98 7.38 -30.09
CA PRO A 202 9.33 7.94 -30.00
C PRO A 202 9.62 8.73 -31.28
N SER A 203 10.03 9.99 -31.12
CA SER A 203 10.43 10.84 -32.23
C SER A 203 11.50 10.14 -33.07
N PRO A 204 11.39 10.11 -34.41
CA PRO A 204 12.45 9.57 -35.25
C PRO A 204 13.73 10.41 -35.14
N PRO A 205 14.91 9.80 -35.35
CA PRO A 205 16.22 10.45 -35.24
C PRO A 205 16.46 11.55 -36.29
#